data_AF-A0A7S2AL14-F1
#
_entry.id   AF-A0A7S2AL14-F1
#
_cell.length_a   1.000
_cell.length_b   1.000
_cell.length_c   1.000
_cell.angle_alpha   90.00
_cell.angle_beta   90.00
_cell.angle_gamma   90.00
#
_symmetry.space_group_name_H-M   'P 1'
#
loop_
_entity.id
_entity.type
_entity.pdbx_description
1 polymer ?
#
loop_
_entity_poly.entity_id
_entity_poly.type
_entity_poly.pdbx_seq_one_letter_code
_entity_poly.pdbx_strand_id
1 'polypeptide(L)'
;VREAAQEVQCTLGFKLHQPTAYTFLRRYLRRTGWTEESFSLANYLIELAAIDSSFMEYRPQVIAAAAAVLSRQYLSQGVSVQHVPCWRAKLLRCARVDLRQELAPCAAAMARLHASEHGRPSKFVNRKY
;
A
#
# COMPACT_ATOMS: atom_id res chain seq x y z
N VAL A 1 -13.59 0.94 -28.13
CA VAL A 1 -12.31 0.83 -27.39
C VAL A 1 -11.31 1.92 -27.78
N ARG A 2 -10.97 2.11 -29.08
CA ARG A 2 -9.99 3.14 -29.50
C ARG A 2 -10.44 4.58 -29.19
N GLU A 3 -11.72 4.89 -29.40
CA GLU A 3 -12.29 6.20 -29.09
C GLU A 3 -12.22 6.51 -27.59
N ALA A 4 -12.66 5.60 -26.73
CA ALA A 4 -12.56 5.74 -25.27
C ALA A 4 -11.10 5.89 -24.79
N ALA A 5 -10.16 5.15 -25.38
CA ALA A 5 -8.74 5.28 -25.05
C ALA A 5 -8.19 6.67 -25.42
N GLN A 6 -8.61 7.21 -26.57
CA GLN A 6 -8.23 8.55 -27.02
C GLN A 6 -8.84 9.63 -26.11
N GLU A 7 -10.10 9.50 -25.74
CA GLU A 7 -10.77 10.40 -24.79
C GLU A 7 -10.08 10.44 -23.43
N VAL A 8 -9.72 9.29 -22.87
CA VAL A 8 -8.98 9.19 -21.60
C VAL A 8 -7.61 9.84 -21.72
N GLN A 9 -6.87 9.60 -22.82
CA GLN A 9 -5.55 10.22 -23.04
C GLN A 9 -5.64 11.74 -23.14
N CYS A 10 -6.63 12.26 -23.86
CA CYS A 10 -6.89 13.70 -23.97
C CYS A 10 -7.24 14.30 -22.61
N THR A 11 -8.15 13.68 -21.86
CA THR A 11 -8.57 14.15 -20.52
C THR A 11 -7.40 14.20 -19.53
N LEU A 12 -6.51 13.20 -19.56
CA LEU A 12 -5.32 13.16 -18.71
C LEU A 12 -4.16 14.02 -19.22
N GLY A 13 -4.31 14.70 -20.37
CA GLY A 13 -3.25 15.47 -21.01
C GLY A 13 -2.00 14.63 -21.32
N PHE A 14 -2.20 13.35 -21.68
CA PHE A 14 -1.14 12.37 -21.94
C PHE A 14 -0.21 12.08 -20.73
N LYS A 15 -0.58 12.49 -19.51
CA LYS A 15 0.20 12.28 -18.28
C LYS A 15 -0.05 10.91 -17.65
N LEU A 16 0.19 9.83 -18.38
CA LEU A 16 -0.07 8.46 -17.91
C LEU A 16 0.95 7.93 -16.87
N HIS A 17 2.12 8.55 -16.76
CA HIS A 17 3.25 8.06 -15.96
C HIS A 17 3.23 8.48 -14.48
N GLN A 18 2.06 8.46 -13.83
CA GLN A 18 1.98 8.86 -12.42
C GLN A 18 2.45 7.74 -11.47
N PRO A 19 3.16 8.09 -10.38
CA PRO A 19 3.59 7.10 -9.41
C PRO A 19 2.39 6.52 -8.65
N THR A 20 2.28 5.20 -8.63
CA THR A 20 1.23 4.48 -7.89
C THR A 20 1.70 4.09 -6.49
N ALA A 21 0.77 3.65 -5.63
CA ALA A 21 1.12 3.09 -4.32
C ALA A 21 2.10 1.92 -4.45
N TYR A 22 1.95 1.06 -5.47
CA TYR A 22 2.88 -0.01 -5.76
C TYR A 22 4.31 0.48 -6.05
N THR A 23 4.45 1.55 -6.84
CA THR A 23 5.76 2.14 -7.15
C THR A 23 6.47 2.62 -5.88
N PHE A 24 5.75 3.29 -4.98
CA PHE A 24 6.30 3.71 -3.68
C PHE A 24 6.60 2.52 -2.77
N LEU A 25 5.71 1.53 -2.70
CA LEU A 25 5.84 0.36 -1.84
C LEU A 25 7.12 -0.41 -2.13
N ARG A 26 7.40 -0.69 -3.40
CA ARG A 26 8.65 -1.37 -3.82
C ARG A 26 9.89 -0.61 -3.36
N ARG A 27 9.87 0.73 -3.46
CA ARG A 27 10.96 1.58 -3.00
C ARG A 27 11.15 1.49 -1.49
N TYR A 28 10.05 1.45 -0.73
CA TYR A 28 10.08 1.39 0.73
C TYR A 28 10.59 0.04 1.22
N LEU A 29 10.04 -1.06 0.70
CA LEU A 29 10.44 -2.41 1.07
C LEU A 29 11.93 -2.67 0.82
N ARG A 30 12.49 -2.19 -0.30
CA ARG A 30 13.94 -2.25 -0.57
C ARG A 30 14.79 -1.54 0.50
N ARG A 31 14.26 -0.53 1.18
CA ARG A 31 14.97 0.25 2.21
C ARG A 31 14.73 -0.28 3.62
N THR A 32 13.59 -0.91 3.87
CA THR A 32 13.17 -1.43 5.18
C THR A 32 13.39 -2.92 5.37
N GLY A 33 13.79 -3.63 4.30
CA GLY A 33 13.87 -5.09 4.26
C GLY A 33 12.49 -5.71 4.09
N TRP A 34 12.45 -6.83 3.37
CA TRP A 34 11.23 -7.59 3.07
C TRP A 34 11.56 -9.08 2.90
N THR A 35 10.53 -9.89 3.02
CA THR A 35 10.47 -11.32 2.70
C THR A 35 9.31 -11.54 1.74
N GLU A 36 9.23 -12.71 1.11
CA GLU A 36 8.14 -13.00 0.17
C GLU A 36 6.76 -12.81 0.81
N GLU A 37 6.59 -13.24 2.07
CA GLU A 37 5.37 -13.13 2.84
C GLU A 37 5.02 -11.67 3.18
N SER A 38 6.01 -10.90 3.66
CA SER A 38 5.77 -9.48 4.00
C SER A 38 5.59 -8.60 2.74
N PHE A 39 6.16 -9.01 1.61
CA PHE A 39 5.92 -8.39 0.31
C PHE A 39 4.52 -8.70 -0.21
N SER A 40 4.10 -9.97 -0.17
CA SER A 40 2.76 -10.39 -0.58
C SER A 40 1.68 -9.71 0.26
N LEU A 41 1.84 -9.69 1.59
CA LEU A 41 0.91 -8.98 2.48
C LEU A 41 0.86 -7.48 2.17
N ALA A 42 2.00 -6.83 1.96
CA ALA A 42 1.99 -5.40 1.64
C ALA A 42 1.30 -5.10 0.30
N ASN A 43 1.46 -5.97 -0.72
CA ASN A 43 0.75 -5.82 -1.99
C ASN A 43 -0.75 -6.05 -1.83
N TYR A 44 -1.14 -7.08 -1.10
CA TYR A 44 -2.53 -7.34 -0.74
C TYR A 44 -3.18 -6.10 -0.10
N LEU A 45 -2.50 -5.47 0.86
CA LEU A 45 -3.03 -4.28 1.56
C LEU A 45 -3.20 -3.07 0.62
N ILE A 46 -2.27 -2.79 -0.28
CA ILE A 46 -2.43 -1.68 -1.24
C ILE A 46 -3.49 -1.98 -2.31
N GLU A 47 -3.69 -3.24 -2.69
CA GLU A 47 -4.76 -3.64 -3.62
C GLU A 47 -6.12 -3.54 -2.96
N LEU A 48 -6.21 -3.91 -1.68
CA LEU A 48 -7.42 -3.74 -0.91
C LEU A 48 -7.80 -2.26 -0.77
N ALA A 49 -6.82 -1.39 -0.49
CA ALA A 49 -7.01 0.06 -0.49
C ALA A 49 -7.40 0.62 -1.87
N ALA A 50 -6.91 0.05 -2.98
CA ALA A 50 -7.24 0.54 -4.32
C ALA A 50 -8.72 0.29 -4.73
N ILE A 51 -9.38 -0.69 -4.10
CA ILE A 51 -10.79 -1.02 -4.37
C ILE A 51 -11.73 -0.26 -3.44
N ASP A 52 -11.24 0.21 -2.30
CA ASP A 52 -12.05 0.95 -1.33
C ASP A 52 -11.95 2.47 -1.56
N SER A 53 -13.07 3.10 -1.92
CA SER A 53 -13.12 4.53 -2.23
C SER A 53 -12.76 5.43 -1.06
N SER A 54 -12.86 4.95 0.19
CA SER A 54 -12.42 5.72 1.36
C SER A 54 -10.92 6.03 1.32
N PHE A 55 -10.12 5.25 0.58
CA PHE A 55 -8.69 5.49 0.47
C PHE A 55 -8.30 6.58 -0.54
N MET A 56 -9.27 7.13 -1.29
CA MET A 56 -9.02 8.23 -2.23
C MET A 56 -8.54 9.52 -1.53
N GLU A 57 -8.81 9.68 -0.23
CA GLU A 57 -8.33 10.81 0.56
C GLU A 57 -6.81 10.75 0.86
N TYR A 58 -6.20 9.56 0.78
CA TYR A 58 -4.79 9.36 1.08
C TYR A 58 -3.93 9.42 -0.17
N ARG A 59 -2.77 10.08 -0.05
CA ARG A 59 -1.77 10.11 -1.12
C ARG A 59 -1.19 8.71 -1.34
N PRO A 60 -0.85 8.30 -2.58
CA PRO A 60 -0.29 6.98 -2.87
C PRO A 60 0.96 6.61 -2.05
N GLN A 61 1.81 7.60 -1.75
CA GLN A 61 2.98 7.44 -0.88
C GLN A 61 2.63 7.13 0.59
N VAL A 62 1.52 7.68 1.10
CA VAL A 62 1.04 7.42 2.47
C VAL A 62 0.46 6.01 2.54
N ILE A 63 -0.36 5.61 1.55
CA ILE A 63 -0.91 4.25 1.43
C ILE A 63 0.22 3.21 1.41
N ALA A 64 1.24 3.43 0.57
CA ALA A 64 2.39 2.56 0.48
C ALA A 64 3.20 2.46 1.79
N ALA A 65 3.36 3.59 2.50
CA ALA A 65 4.05 3.61 3.78
C ALA A 65 3.24 2.88 4.86
N ALA A 66 1.92 3.05 4.90
CA ALA A 66 1.01 2.33 5.80
C ALA A 66 1.09 0.82 5.58
N ALA A 67 1.01 0.37 4.32
CA ALA A 67 1.13 -1.05 3.97
C ALA A 67 2.48 -1.64 4.37
N ALA A 68 3.59 -0.90 4.17
CA ALA A 68 4.93 -1.34 4.59
C ALA A 68 5.11 -1.41 6.12
N VAL A 69 4.42 -0.56 6.88
CA VAL A 69 4.40 -0.62 8.35
C VAL A 69 3.59 -1.82 8.81
N LEU A 70 2.37 -1.98 8.30
CA LEU A 70 1.46 -3.05 8.70
C LEU A 70 2.03 -4.42 8.35
N SER A 71 2.59 -4.61 7.16
CA SER A 71 3.14 -5.92 6.79
C SER A 71 4.28 -6.38 7.69
N ARG A 72 4.98 -5.45 8.35
CA ARG A 72 6.02 -5.76 9.34
C ARG A 72 5.50 -6.02 10.75
N GLN A 73 4.27 -5.65 11.05
CA GLN A 73 3.65 -5.84 12.38
C GLN A 73 2.97 -7.21 12.53
N TYR A 74 2.77 -7.94 11.44
CA TYR A 74 2.10 -9.24 11.41
C TYR A 74 3.02 -10.43 11.76
N LEU A 75 4.13 -10.18 12.45
CA LEU A 75 5.10 -11.21 12.83
C LEU A 75 4.47 -12.33 13.67
N SER A 76 3.54 -11.99 14.55
CA SER A 76 2.80 -12.97 15.37
C SER A 76 1.83 -13.83 14.56
N GLN A 77 1.54 -13.48 13.31
CA GLN A 77 0.67 -14.20 12.39
C GLN A 77 1.47 -15.01 11.35
N GLY A 78 2.76 -15.25 11.59
CA GLY A 78 3.62 -16.04 10.71
C GLY A 78 4.25 -15.25 9.55
N VAL A 79 4.05 -13.92 9.49
CA VAL A 79 4.70 -13.09 8.47
C VAL A 79 6.14 -12.84 8.87
N SER A 80 7.05 -13.56 8.22
CA SER A 80 8.49 -13.36 8.39
C SER A 80 8.89 -11.94 7.94
N VAL A 81 9.92 -11.37 8.56
CA VAL A 81 10.45 -10.05 8.18
C VAL A 81 11.98 -10.04 8.24
N GLN A 82 12.61 -9.39 7.27
CA GLN A 82 14.05 -9.16 7.33
C GLN A 82 14.36 -8.12 8.41
N HIS A 83 15.27 -8.43 9.33
CA HIS A 83 15.71 -7.45 10.32
C HIS A 83 16.52 -6.34 9.65
N VAL A 84 16.06 -5.10 9.81
CA VAL A 84 16.77 -3.90 9.33
C VAL A 84 16.83 -2.87 10.46
N PRO A 85 18.04 -2.48 10.91
CA PRO A 85 18.19 -1.45 11.92
C PRO A 85 17.57 -0.13 11.48
N CYS A 86 16.91 0.54 12.42
CA CYS A 86 16.30 1.86 12.23
C CYS A 86 15.32 1.93 11.04
N TRP A 87 14.64 0.83 10.68
CA TRP A 87 13.75 0.76 9.52
C TRP A 87 12.66 1.85 9.53
N ARG A 88 12.10 2.18 10.70
CA ARG A 88 11.09 3.25 10.84
C ARG A 88 11.62 4.60 10.41
N ALA A 89 12.81 4.97 10.86
CA ALA A 89 13.46 6.22 10.46
C ALA A 89 13.82 6.22 8.97
N LYS A 90 14.29 5.09 8.43
CA LYS A 90 14.55 4.94 6.99
C LYS A 90 13.29 5.12 6.15
N LEU A 91 12.17 4.55 6.59
CA LEU A 91 10.87 4.67 5.95
C LEU A 91 10.38 6.12 5.95
N LEU A 92 10.33 6.76 7.12
CA LEU A 92 9.86 8.15 7.23
C LEU A 92 10.71 9.10 6.38
N ARG A 93 12.04 8.91 6.38
CA ARG A 93 12.97 9.71 5.55
C ARG A 93 12.70 9.55 4.05
N CYS A 94 12.37 8.35 3.58
CA CYS A 94 12.15 8.09 2.16
C CYS A 94 10.71 8.39 1.70
N ALA A 95 9.73 8.26 2.60
CA ALA A 95 8.33 8.53 2.32
C ALA A 95 8.00 10.02 2.39
N ARG A 96 8.69 10.80 3.24
CA ARG A 96 8.43 12.23 3.46
C ARG A 96 6.96 12.50 3.79
N VAL A 97 6.43 11.72 4.73
CA VAL A 97 5.05 11.81 5.23
C VAL A 97 5.06 12.17 6.70
N ASP A 98 4.04 12.90 7.14
CA ASP A 98 3.86 13.15 8.57
C ASP A 98 3.36 11.88 9.28
N LEU A 99 4.01 11.55 10.41
CA LEU A 99 3.69 10.33 11.15
C LEU A 99 2.28 10.39 11.77
N ARG A 100 1.89 11.54 12.34
CA ARG A 100 0.69 11.69 13.16
C ARG A 100 -0.53 12.07 12.33
N GLN A 101 -0.34 12.96 11.35
CA GLN A 101 -1.41 13.52 10.55
C GLN A 101 -1.72 12.68 9.31
N GLU A 102 -0.75 11.96 8.76
CA GLU A 102 -0.95 11.21 7.51
C GLU A 102 -0.82 9.70 7.72
N LEU A 103 0.31 9.23 8.24
CA LEU A 103 0.61 7.80 8.29
C LEU A 103 -0.24 7.05 9.31
N ALA A 104 -0.39 7.59 10.53
CA ALA A 104 -1.16 6.92 11.57
C ALA A 104 -2.65 6.76 11.22
N PRO A 105 -3.37 7.79 10.72
CA PRO A 105 -4.76 7.63 10.28
C PRO A 105 -4.91 6.61 9.15
N CYS A 106 -4.03 6.69 8.14
CA CYS A 106 -4.05 5.76 7.00
C CYS A 106 -3.80 4.31 7.42
N ALA A 107 -2.80 4.07 8.28
CA ALA A 107 -2.50 2.74 8.81
C ALA A 107 -3.67 2.19 9.66
N ALA A 108 -4.31 3.04 10.48
CA ALA A 108 -5.47 2.64 11.25
C ALA A 108 -6.68 2.29 10.35
N ALA A 109 -6.94 3.09 9.31
CA ALA A 109 -7.96 2.80 8.31
C ALA A 109 -7.69 1.48 7.58
N MET A 110 -6.43 1.25 7.19
CA MET A 110 -6.02 0.05 6.46
C MET A 110 -6.13 -1.21 7.33
N ALA A 111 -5.78 -1.12 8.61
CA ALA A 111 -5.97 -2.22 9.55
C ALA A 111 -7.46 -2.56 9.74
N ARG A 112 -8.34 -1.55 9.85
CA ARG A 112 -9.80 -1.77 9.93
C ARG A 112 -10.35 -2.42 8.67
N LEU A 113 -9.92 -1.94 7.50
CA LEU A 113 -10.33 -2.49 6.22
C LEU A 113 -9.87 -3.96 6.09
N HIS A 114 -8.62 -4.27 6.44
CA HIS A 114 -8.16 -5.66 6.46
C HIS A 114 -8.97 -6.55 7.40
N ALA A 115 -9.26 -6.06 8.62
CA ALA A 115 -10.06 -6.80 9.59
C ALA A 115 -11.50 -7.04 9.11
N SER A 116 -12.12 -6.09 8.40
CA SER A 116 -13.48 -6.28 7.87
C SER A 116 -13.56 -7.27 6.71
N GLU A 117 -12.44 -7.48 6.00
CA GLU A 117 -12.33 -8.48 4.94
C GLU A 117 -11.99 -9.88 5.46
N HIS A 118 -11.43 -9.98 6.67
CA HIS A 118 -11.07 -11.26 7.27
C HIS A 118 -12.34 -12.11 7.48
N GLY A 119 -12.45 -13.22 6.74
CA GLY A 119 -13.63 -14.11 6.77
C GLY A 119 -14.69 -13.85 5.68
N ARG A 120 -14.52 -12.86 4.79
CA ARG A 120 -15.43 -12.64 3.66
C ARG A 120 -14.89 -13.27 2.37
N PRO A 121 -15.62 -14.19 1.70
CA PRO A 121 -15.20 -14.79 0.43
C PRO A 121 -15.38 -13.85 -0.80
N SER A 122 -15.57 -12.55 -0.57
CA SER A 122 -16.34 -11.68 -1.48
C SER A 122 -15.52 -10.75 -2.39
N LYS A 123 -14.20 -10.64 -2.25
CA LYS A 123 -13.38 -9.76 -3.10
C LYS A 123 -12.35 -10.55 -3.88
N PHE A 124 -12.21 -10.23 -5.17
CA PHE A 124 -11.22 -10.84 -6.07
C PHE A 124 -9.80 -10.84 -5.50
N VAL A 125 -9.43 -9.78 -4.76
CA VAL A 125 -8.11 -9.65 -4.11
C VAL A 125 -7.87 -10.77 -3.10
N ASN A 126 -8.88 -11.19 -2.33
CA ASN A 126 -8.75 -12.28 -1.35
C ASN A 126 -8.55 -13.66 -2.01
N ARG A 127 -8.87 -13.82 -3.30
CA ARG A 127 -8.61 -15.08 -4.04
C ARG A 127 -7.23 -15.12 -4.70
N LYS A 128 -6.62 -13.95 -4.89
CA LYS A 128 -5.34 -13.79 -5.58
C LYS A 128 -4.15 -14.09 -4.67
N TYR A 129 -4.29 -13.84 -3.37
CA TYR A 129 -3.28 -14.00 -2.33
C TYR A 129 -3.68 -15.10 -1.36
#